data_AF-A0A0C9SMZ9-F1
#
_entry.id   AF-A0A0C9SMZ9-F1
#
_cell.length_a   1.000
_cell.length_b   1.000
_cell.length_c   1.000
_cell.angle_alpha   90.00
_cell.angle_beta   90.00
_cell.angle_gamma   90.00
#
_symmetry.space_group_name_H-M   'P 1'
#
loop_
_entity.id
_entity.type
_entity.pdbx_description
1 polymer ?
#
loop_
_entity_poly.entity_id
_entity_poly.type
_entity_poly.pdbx_seq_one_letter_code
_entity_poly.pdbx_strand_id
1 'polypeptide(L)'
;MSHPTSTSAVHAAEPEPSTSSLHATAIGTNYKKYLDVHDGNVFCHIPPRVITSSNAPTILRPFVYENEPVQCRADGCYGYIDIYQLLQMFCKEYPWGVAYPVKGMCWEMDPLVRLWWTPTYTNFVPLADTTLIVSFLSQEKRNELNKVQDVVKNCYTLYKKSKGPECNPRNQGERIMLIMRNNYNHLDCFPLTWRDIITAVAEFQCSVMECFAYFNYHQMILPSVQTPAFPYPEYNPYWLVAFTCDPGVTETLFRAGVPVWLIRHKDTMTANTSLLATVVPREPEVVLAMFTDPIKHFARPFPVPQAGSDGDWQVTPTNAAGTSTAGPLMAGPSSAGTQSALNYQAKRKQRANQTAPCKFNVI
;
A
#
# COMPACT_ATOMS: atom_id res chain seq x y z
N MET A 1 -73.01 -36.08 8.87
CA MET A 1 -73.01 -37.52 8.55
C MET A 1 -72.93 -37.65 7.04
N SER A 2 -72.03 -38.34 6.35
CA SER A 2 -70.75 -38.98 6.64
C SER A 2 -70.23 -39.30 5.24
N HIS A 3 -69.03 -38.86 4.84
CA HIS A 3 -68.30 -39.55 3.77
C HIS A 3 -66.85 -39.71 4.19
N PRO A 4 -66.26 -40.90 3.94
CA PRO A 4 -65.05 -41.34 4.60
C PRO A 4 -63.81 -40.93 3.83
N THR A 5 -62.78 -40.60 4.59
CA THR A 5 -61.38 -40.53 4.16
C THR A 5 -60.84 -41.95 4.03
N SER A 6 -60.21 -42.28 2.91
CA SER A 6 -59.20 -43.33 2.87
C SER A 6 -58.15 -43.02 1.80
N THR A 7 -56.95 -42.76 2.30
CA THR A 7 -55.70 -42.45 1.62
C THR A 7 -55.10 -43.68 0.94
N SER A 8 -54.50 -43.53 -0.25
CA SER A 8 -53.41 -44.42 -0.66
C SER A 8 -52.42 -43.70 -1.60
N ALA A 9 -51.20 -43.59 -1.07
CA ALA A 9 -49.87 -43.50 -1.69
C ALA A 9 -49.71 -42.90 -3.10
N VAL A 10 -49.09 -41.71 -3.15
CA VAL A 10 -48.33 -41.23 -4.31
C VAL A 10 -46.84 -41.26 -3.94
N HIS A 11 -46.06 -41.95 -4.76
CA HIS A 11 -44.60 -42.00 -4.73
C HIS A 11 -43.98 -40.60 -4.73
N ALA A 12 -43.17 -40.29 -3.71
CA ALA A 12 -42.26 -39.15 -3.76
C ALA A 12 -41.06 -39.53 -4.64
N ALA A 13 -40.89 -38.82 -5.76
CA ALA A 13 -39.68 -38.86 -6.55
C ALA A 13 -38.55 -38.16 -5.77
N GLU A 14 -37.43 -38.85 -5.58
CA GLU A 14 -36.20 -38.24 -5.08
C GLU A 14 -35.67 -37.22 -6.10
N PRO A 15 -35.18 -36.04 -5.66
CA PRO A 15 -34.55 -35.08 -6.56
C PRO A 15 -33.12 -35.53 -6.89
N GLU A 16 -32.82 -35.63 -8.18
CA GLU A 16 -31.47 -35.92 -8.68
C GLU A 16 -30.46 -34.88 -8.17
N PRO A 17 -29.26 -35.31 -7.72
CA PRO A 17 -28.22 -34.38 -7.33
C PRO A 17 -27.63 -33.71 -8.57
N SER A 18 -27.87 -32.40 -8.67
CA SER A 18 -27.21 -31.51 -9.62
C SER A 18 -25.69 -31.62 -9.50
N THR A 19 -25.07 -32.34 -10.42
CA THR A 19 -23.61 -32.40 -10.58
C THR A 19 -23.11 -31.06 -11.13
N SER A 20 -22.89 -30.10 -10.24
CA SER A 20 -21.95 -29.00 -10.50
C SER A 20 -20.55 -29.57 -10.41
N SER A 21 -20.03 -30.09 -11.53
CA SER A 21 -18.64 -30.52 -11.64
C SER A 21 -17.72 -29.30 -11.59
N LEU A 22 -17.37 -28.86 -10.38
CA LEU A 22 -16.12 -28.14 -10.17
C LEU A 22 -15.00 -29.09 -10.58
N HIS A 23 -14.44 -28.87 -11.77
CA HIS A 23 -13.21 -29.52 -12.20
C HIS A 23 -12.13 -29.26 -11.13
N ALA A 24 -11.93 -30.23 -10.23
CA ALA A 24 -10.76 -30.30 -9.38
C ALA A 24 -9.55 -30.33 -10.31
N THR A 25 -8.87 -29.19 -10.43
CA THR A 25 -7.62 -29.11 -11.16
C THR A 25 -6.63 -29.93 -10.33
N ALA A 26 -6.20 -31.09 -10.84
CA ALA A 26 -5.14 -31.85 -10.21
C ALA A 26 -3.86 -31.00 -10.28
N ILE A 27 -3.52 -30.40 -9.14
CA ILE A 27 -2.34 -29.55 -8.98
C ILE A 27 -1.22 -30.44 -8.43
N GLY A 28 -0.07 -30.40 -9.08
CA GLY A 28 1.03 -31.35 -8.85
C GLY A 28 1.53 -31.37 -7.41
N THR A 29 1.44 -32.53 -6.76
CA THR A 29 2.10 -32.83 -5.50
C THR A 29 3.56 -33.24 -5.75
N ASN A 30 4.42 -32.29 -6.08
CA ASN A 30 5.86 -32.53 -6.21
C ASN A 30 6.55 -32.32 -4.85
N TYR A 31 7.16 -33.39 -4.32
CA TYR A 31 7.88 -33.45 -3.05
C TYR A 31 9.28 -32.83 -3.17
N LYS A 32 9.37 -31.53 -3.45
CA LYS A 32 10.65 -30.82 -3.38
C LYS A 32 11.06 -30.63 -1.91
N LYS A 33 12.34 -30.85 -1.60
CA LYS A 33 12.91 -30.58 -0.27
C LYS A 33 12.90 -29.08 0.09
N TYR A 34 12.93 -28.22 -0.94
CA TYR A 34 12.82 -26.77 -0.83
C TYR A 34 11.90 -26.26 -1.93
N LEU A 35 10.97 -25.36 -1.59
CA LEU A 35 10.18 -24.65 -2.59
C LEU A 35 11.06 -23.62 -3.30
N ASP A 36 10.95 -23.57 -4.62
CA ASP A 36 11.56 -22.49 -5.40
C ASP A 36 10.58 -21.32 -5.59
N VAL A 37 11.06 -20.28 -6.28
CA VAL A 37 10.30 -19.06 -6.55
C VAL A 37 9.01 -19.29 -7.37
N HIS A 38 8.96 -20.36 -8.16
CA HIS A 38 7.81 -20.69 -9.00
C HIS A 38 6.82 -21.62 -8.30
N ASP A 39 7.14 -22.11 -7.11
CA ASP A 39 6.23 -22.88 -6.29
C ASP A 39 5.33 -21.97 -5.43
N GLY A 40 4.28 -22.55 -4.85
CA GLY A 40 3.39 -21.88 -3.93
C GLY A 40 3.30 -22.66 -2.63
N ASN A 41 3.96 -22.18 -1.57
CA ASN A 41 3.62 -22.62 -0.22
C ASN A 41 2.13 -22.36 0.05
N VAL A 42 1.68 -21.17 -0.38
CA VAL A 42 0.27 -20.83 -0.46
C VAL A 42 -0.10 -20.33 -1.85
N PHE A 43 -1.35 -20.55 -2.24
CA PHE A 43 -1.90 -20.01 -3.48
C PHE A 43 -3.37 -19.64 -3.34
N CYS A 44 -3.83 -18.71 -4.18
CA CYS A 44 -5.25 -18.44 -4.38
C CYS A 44 -5.58 -18.38 -5.88
N HIS A 45 -6.81 -18.73 -6.21
CA HIS A 45 -7.31 -18.72 -7.58
C HIS A 45 -8.25 -17.53 -7.77
N ILE A 46 -7.90 -16.62 -8.67
CA ILE A 46 -8.70 -15.48 -9.09
C ILE A 46 -8.85 -15.60 -10.61
N PRO A 47 -9.84 -16.35 -11.12
CA PRO A 47 -9.89 -16.73 -12.52
C PRO A 47 -9.74 -15.51 -13.46
N PRO A 48 -8.93 -15.61 -14.54
CA PRO A 48 -8.16 -16.77 -15.00
C PRO A 48 -6.75 -16.88 -14.39
N ARG A 49 -6.47 -16.13 -13.32
CA ARG A 49 -5.17 -15.99 -12.68
C ARG A 49 -5.03 -16.86 -11.44
N VAL A 50 -3.79 -17.19 -11.14
CA VAL A 50 -3.35 -17.81 -9.88
C VAL A 50 -2.31 -16.89 -9.27
N ILE A 51 -2.45 -16.64 -7.98
CA ILE A 51 -1.46 -15.91 -7.19
C ILE A 51 -0.79 -16.91 -6.26
N THR A 52 0.54 -16.94 -6.25
CA THR A 52 1.31 -17.87 -5.44
C THR A 52 2.36 -17.16 -4.61
N SER A 53 2.58 -17.65 -3.40
CA SER A 53 3.72 -17.24 -2.57
C SER A 53 4.51 -18.47 -2.15
N SER A 54 5.81 -18.44 -2.36
CA SER A 54 6.72 -19.49 -1.90
C SER A 54 7.20 -19.26 -0.46
N ASN A 55 7.23 -18.02 0.02
CA ASN A 55 7.76 -17.67 1.34
C ASN A 55 6.74 -17.04 2.31
N ALA A 56 5.70 -16.35 1.83
CA ALA A 56 4.67 -15.79 2.73
C ALA A 56 3.57 -16.82 3.04
N PRO A 57 3.03 -16.87 4.26
CA PRO A 57 1.97 -17.81 4.64
C PRO A 57 0.56 -17.32 4.29
N THR A 58 0.42 -16.10 3.79
CA THR A 58 -0.87 -15.49 3.46
C THR A 58 -0.79 -14.73 2.13
N ILE A 59 -1.94 -14.53 1.50
CA ILE A 59 -2.11 -13.70 0.30
C ILE A 59 -3.14 -12.63 0.63
N LEU A 60 -2.81 -11.36 0.44
CA LEU A 60 -3.82 -10.29 0.51
C LEU A 60 -4.57 -10.21 -0.82
N ARG A 61 -5.79 -9.72 -0.79
CA ARG A 61 -6.58 -9.51 -1.99
C ARG A 61 -5.90 -8.44 -2.86
N PRO A 62 -5.56 -8.72 -4.12
CA PRO A 62 -5.10 -7.68 -5.03
C PRO A 62 -6.26 -6.70 -5.27
N PHE A 63 -5.98 -5.40 -5.21
CA PHE A 63 -6.94 -4.38 -5.57
C PHE A 63 -6.57 -3.76 -6.90
N VAL A 64 -7.57 -3.60 -7.78
CA VAL A 64 -7.43 -2.91 -9.05
C VAL A 64 -8.09 -1.56 -8.91
N TYR A 65 -7.32 -0.50 -9.05
CA TYR A 65 -7.75 0.88 -8.78
C TYR A 65 -8.72 1.47 -9.81
N GLU A 66 -9.32 0.66 -10.68
CA GLU A 66 -10.13 1.15 -11.79
C GLU A 66 -11.34 1.94 -11.25
N ASN A 67 -11.25 3.28 -11.39
CA ASN A 67 -12.26 4.31 -11.09
C ASN A 67 -12.38 4.81 -9.64
N GLU A 68 -11.47 4.46 -8.72
CA GLU A 68 -11.49 5.05 -7.38
C GLU A 68 -10.97 6.50 -7.40
N PRO A 69 -11.74 7.50 -6.94
CA PRO A 69 -11.27 8.87 -6.89
C PRO A 69 -10.16 9.01 -5.84
N VAL A 70 -9.13 9.81 -6.16
CA VAL A 70 -8.13 10.19 -5.18
C VAL A 70 -8.81 11.10 -4.15
N GLN A 71 -9.17 10.55 -2.99
CA GLN A 71 -9.94 11.28 -1.99
C GLN A 71 -9.61 10.75 -0.60
N CYS A 72 -9.25 11.65 0.31
CA CYS A 72 -9.05 11.28 1.70
C CYS A 72 -10.34 10.73 2.32
N ARG A 73 -10.20 9.71 3.16
CA ARG A 73 -11.27 9.05 3.89
C ARG A 73 -11.35 9.60 5.31
N ALA A 74 -12.17 9.02 6.17
CA ALA A 74 -12.42 9.52 7.53
C ALA A 74 -11.15 9.57 8.41
N ASP A 75 -10.14 8.76 8.09
CA ASP A 75 -8.83 8.72 8.74
C ASP A 75 -7.77 9.62 8.08
N GLY A 76 -8.15 10.39 7.05
CA GLY A 76 -7.23 11.25 6.30
C GLY A 76 -6.40 10.53 5.25
N CYS A 77 -6.40 9.20 5.25
CA CYS A 77 -5.70 8.35 4.30
C CYS A 77 -6.53 8.16 3.02
N TYR A 78 -5.96 7.54 1.99
CA TYR A 78 -6.61 7.47 0.68
C TYR A 78 -7.45 6.19 0.44
N GLY A 79 -7.70 5.39 1.48
CA GLY A 79 -8.43 4.12 1.35
C GLY A 79 -7.68 3.13 0.45
N TYR A 80 -8.36 2.52 -0.52
CA TYR A 80 -7.75 1.47 -1.35
C TYR A 80 -6.54 1.93 -2.16
N ILE A 81 -6.53 3.18 -2.63
CA ILE A 81 -5.43 3.73 -3.45
C ILE A 81 -4.22 4.18 -2.60
N ASP A 82 -4.30 4.05 -1.28
CA ASP A 82 -3.21 4.41 -0.38
C ASP A 82 -2.08 3.38 -0.45
N ILE A 83 -0.96 3.80 -1.05
CA ILE A 83 0.21 2.95 -1.31
C ILE A 83 0.90 2.50 -0.03
N TYR A 84 0.65 3.18 1.08
CA TYR A 84 1.26 2.91 2.38
C TYR A 84 0.47 1.89 3.20
N GLN A 85 -0.84 1.78 2.94
CA GLN A 85 -1.73 0.84 3.63
C GLN A 85 -1.97 -0.44 2.81
N LEU A 86 -1.88 -0.34 1.48
CA LEU A 86 -2.28 -1.39 0.58
C LEU A 86 -1.18 -1.75 -0.42
N LEU A 87 -1.14 -3.03 -0.74
CA LEU A 87 -0.16 -3.61 -1.64
C LEU A 87 -0.30 -3.16 -3.08
N GLN A 88 0.83 -2.73 -3.64
CA GLN A 88 0.93 -2.37 -5.04
C GLN A 88 1.66 -3.43 -5.86
N MET A 89 1.44 -3.37 -7.17
CA MET A 89 2.34 -4.02 -8.12
C MET A 89 3.76 -3.47 -7.93
N PHE A 90 4.75 -4.35 -7.96
CA PHE A 90 6.15 -3.98 -7.86
C PHE A 90 6.52 -2.95 -8.92
N CYS A 91 7.17 -1.87 -8.48
CA CYS A 91 7.59 -0.75 -9.32
C CYS A 91 9.11 -0.63 -9.27
N LYS A 92 9.79 -0.72 -10.42
CA LYS A 92 11.26 -0.66 -10.50
C LYS A 92 11.79 0.73 -10.18
N GLU A 93 11.01 1.76 -10.47
CA GLU A 93 11.31 3.17 -10.16
C GLU A 93 11.15 3.47 -8.66
N TYR A 94 10.40 2.62 -7.96
CA TYR A 94 10.07 2.77 -6.55
C TYR A 94 10.26 1.43 -5.79
N PRO A 95 11.48 0.85 -5.82
CA PRO A 95 11.68 -0.53 -5.39
C PRO A 95 11.61 -0.71 -3.87
N TRP A 96 11.72 0.37 -3.09
CA TRP A 96 11.62 0.33 -1.64
C TRP A 96 10.18 0.21 -1.12
N GLY A 97 9.15 0.34 -1.97
CA GLY A 97 7.76 0.15 -1.55
C GLY A 97 7.47 -1.24 -0.97
N VAL A 98 8.31 -2.23 -1.26
CA VAL A 98 8.27 -3.59 -0.67
C VAL A 98 8.74 -3.63 0.78
N ALA A 99 9.15 -2.50 1.36
CA ALA A 99 9.67 -2.41 2.73
C ALA A 99 8.78 -1.53 3.61
N TYR A 100 7.59 -1.14 3.14
CA TYR A 100 6.62 -0.47 4.00
C TYR A 100 6.26 -1.37 5.19
N PRO A 101 6.08 -0.79 6.39
CA PRO A 101 5.69 -1.59 7.54
C PRO A 101 4.25 -2.09 7.40
N VAL A 102 3.96 -3.30 7.91
CA VAL A 102 2.61 -3.89 7.88
C VAL A 102 1.91 -3.76 9.23
N LYS A 103 0.64 -3.34 9.19
CA LYS A 103 -0.21 -3.24 10.38
C LYS A 103 -0.38 -4.59 11.07
N GLY A 104 -0.24 -4.61 12.39
CA GLY A 104 -0.42 -5.82 13.22
C GLY A 104 0.84 -6.64 13.46
N MET A 105 1.97 -6.25 12.87
CA MET A 105 3.27 -6.87 13.17
C MET A 105 4.05 -6.11 14.26
N CYS A 106 3.74 -4.83 14.48
CA CYS A 106 4.30 -4.05 15.58
C CYS A 106 3.64 -4.40 16.92
N TRP A 107 4.44 -4.53 17.97
CA TRP A 107 3.97 -4.72 19.35
C TRP A 107 3.30 -3.46 19.88
N GLU A 108 2.33 -3.57 20.79
CA GLU A 108 1.58 -2.40 21.31
C GLU A 108 2.47 -1.31 21.93
N MET A 109 3.62 -1.68 22.47
CA MET A 109 4.59 -0.75 23.08
C MET A 109 5.57 -0.15 22.06
N ASP A 110 5.58 -0.63 20.82
CA ASP A 110 6.40 -0.10 19.74
C ASP A 110 5.84 1.28 19.31
N PRO A 111 6.66 2.34 19.31
CA PRO A 111 6.24 3.63 18.79
C PRO A 111 5.61 3.55 17.39
N LEU A 112 6.05 2.63 16.53
CA LEU A 112 5.54 2.46 15.16
C LEU A 112 4.07 2.04 15.09
N VAL A 113 3.45 1.56 16.18
CA VAL A 113 1.99 1.34 16.21
C VAL A 113 1.22 2.63 15.91
N ARG A 114 1.81 3.79 16.19
CA ARG A 114 1.23 5.09 15.87
C ARG A 114 1.18 5.42 14.39
N LEU A 115 1.71 4.57 13.50
CA LEU A 115 1.55 4.71 12.05
C LEU A 115 0.14 4.42 11.55
N TRP A 116 -0.64 3.65 12.32
CA TRP A 116 -2.03 3.31 11.98
C TRP A 116 -3.03 3.88 12.99
N TRP A 117 -2.61 4.89 13.76
CA TRP A 117 -3.47 5.56 14.73
C TRP A 117 -4.24 6.71 14.08
N THR A 118 -5.55 6.70 14.22
CA THR A 118 -6.40 7.83 13.80
C THR A 118 -6.76 8.69 15.01
N PRO A 119 -6.54 10.01 14.96
CA PRO A 119 -7.01 10.92 15.99
C PRO A 119 -8.51 10.82 16.20
N THR A 120 -8.95 10.98 17.45
CA THR A 120 -10.36 11.17 17.80
C THR A 120 -10.61 12.59 18.28
N TYR A 121 -11.85 13.06 18.22
CA TYR A 121 -12.17 14.46 18.54
C TYR A 121 -11.79 14.85 19.98
N THR A 122 -11.66 13.89 20.90
CA THR A 122 -11.16 14.13 22.27
C THR A 122 -9.68 14.54 22.32
N ASN A 123 -8.93 14.31 21.24
CA ASN A 123 -7.54 14.72 21.10
C ASN A 123 -7.40 16.16 20.56
N PHE A 124 -8.51 16.80 20.18
CA PHE A 124 -8.58 18.20 19.76
C PHE A 124 -8.64 19.09 21.00
N VAL A 125 -7.64 19.94 21.21
CA VAL A 125 -7.57 20.88 22.35
C VAL A 125 -7.79 22.31 21.84
N PRO A 126 -9.04 22.83 21.80
CA PRO A 126 -9.35 24.09 21.13
C PRO A 126 -8.52 25.26 21.69
N LEU A 127 -8.11 26.16 20.80
CA LEU A 127 -7.48 27.39 21.25
C LEU A 127 -8.54 28.32 21.85
N ALA A 128 -8.23 28.82 23.05
CA ALA A 128 -8.99 29.92 23.63
C ALA A 128 -8.87 31.17 22.75
N ASP A 129 -9.90 32.02 22.78
CA ASP A 129 -9.87 33.37 22.21
C ASP A 129 -9.70 33.47 20.69
N THR A 130 -10.10 32.45 19.93
CA THR A 130 -10.13 32.49 18.46
C THR A 130 -11.55 32.36 17.93
N THR A 131 -11.87 33.09 16.87
CA THR A 131 -13.17 32.99 16.16
C THR A 131 -13.24 31.80 15.21
N LEU A 132 -12.08 31.24 14.85
CA LEU A 132 -11.95 30.02 14.04
C LEU A 132 -11.94 28.80 14.95
N ILE A 133 -12.63 27.72 14.56
CA ILE A 133 -12.56 26.45 15.28
C ILE A 133 -11.26 25.74 14.88
N VAL A 134 -10.15 26.20 15.47
CA VAL A 134 -8.79 25.68 15.27
C VAL A 134 -8.16 25.29 16.60
N SER A 135 -7.18 24.40 16.54
CA SER A 135 -6.67 23.72 17.72
C SER A 135 -5.35 23.03 17.43
N PHE A 136 -4.67 22.60 18.49
CA PHE A 136 -3.61 21.62 18.39
C PHE A 136 -4.09 20.23 18.79
N LEU A 137 -3.44 19.22 18.24
CA LEU A 137 -3.52 17.87 18.79
C LEU A 137 -3.00 17.86 20.22
N SER A 138 -3.61 17.14 21.16
CA SER A 138 -3.17 17.12 22.57
C SER A 138 -1.66 16.83 22.72
N GLN A 139 -1.01 17.46 23.72
CA GLN A 139 0.43 17.33 23.94
C GLN A 139 0.88 15.87 24.11
N GLU A 140 0.07 15.04 24.78
CA GLU A 140 0.33 13.61 24.93
C GLU A 140 0.50 12.93 23.56
N LYS A 141 -0.44 13.16 22.63
CA LYS A 141 -0.40 12.56 21.29
C LYS A 141 0.72 13.12 20.43
N ARG A 142 1.05 14.41 20.55
CA ARG A 142 2.23 14.96 19.89
C ARG A 142 3.52 14.29 20.39
N ASN A 143 3.64 14.07 21.70
CA ASN A 143 4.80 13.37 22.27
C ASN A 143 4.89 11.92 21.76
N GLU A 144 3.76 11.22 21.60
CA GLU A 144 3.74 9.87 21.01
C GLU A 144 4.21 9.86 19.56
N LEU A 145 3.76 10.82 18.74
CA LEU A 145 4.23 10.98 17.35
C LEU A 145 5.70 11.40 17.28
N ASN A 146 6.20 12.19 18.23
CA ASN A 146 7.62 12.52 18.30
C ASN A 146 8.50 11.28 18.52
N LYS A 147 8.04 10.31 19.32
CA LYS A 147 8.77 9.04 19.52
C LYS A 147 8.92 8.26 18.21
N VAL A 148 7.89 8.29 17.35
CA VAL A 148 7.95 7.70 16.00
C VAL A 148 9.05 8.37 15.17
N GLN A 149 9.13 9.71 15.25
CA GLN A 149 10.18 10.47 14.58
C GLN A 149 11.58 10.03 15.03
N ASP A 150 11.77 9.77 16.31
CA ASP A 150 13.06 9.34 16.86
C ASP A 150 13.48 7.96 16.36
N VAL A 151 12.54 7.02 16.17
CA VAL A 151 12.80 5.73 15.53
C VAL A 151 13.36 5.93 14.12
N VAL A 152 12.73 6.79 13.31
CA VAL A 152 13.18 7.07 11.95
C VAL A 152 14.54 7.77 11.91
N LYS A 153 14.80 8.72 12.83
CA LYS A 153 16.11 9.38 12.96
C LYS A 153 17.23 8.36 13.23
N ASN A 154 16.94 7.33 14.03
CA ASN A 154 17.88 6.24 14.28
C ASN A 154 18.15 5.41 13.02
N CYS A 155 17.10 5.01 12.28
CA CYS A 155 17.25 4.34 10.99
C CYS A 155 18.09 5.16 10.01
N TYR A 156 17.81 6.46 9.92
CA TYR A 156 18.55 7.39 9.07
C TYR A 156 20.03 7.50 9.45
N THR A 157 20.33 7.52 10.75
CA THR A 157 21.71 7.55 11.26
C THR A 157 22.48 6.29 10.85
N LEU A 158 21.84 5.13 10.96
CA LEU A 158 22.43 3.87 10.48
C LEU A 158 22.63 3.90 8.96
N TYR A 159 21.66 4.44 8.21
CA TYR A 159 21.73 4.53 6.75
C TYR A 159 22.91 5.40 6.33
N LYS A 160 23.07 6.58 6.95
CA LYS A 160 24.21 7.48 6.73
C LYS A 160 25.56 6.86 7.09
N LYS A 161 25.62 5.94 8.05
CA LYS A 161 26.87 5.23 8.38
C LYS A 161 27.21 4.17 7.32
N SER A 162 26.19 3.52 6.76
CA SER A 162 26.36 2.45 5.75
C SER A 162 26.74 2.99 4.37
N LYS A 163 26.20 4.15 4.01
CA LYS A 163 26.61 4.93 2.85
C LYS A 163 27.87 5.68 3.26
N GLY A 164 29.05 5.31 2.76
CA GLY A 164 30.26 6.14 2.93
C GLY A 164 30.00 7.60 2.50
N PRO A 165 30.94 8.54 2.74
CA PRO A 165 30.73 9.95 2.41
C PRO A 165 30.45 10.16 0.90
N GLU A 166 29.17 10.13 0.52
CA GLU A 166 28.72 10.25 -0.85
C GLU A 166 28.46 11.74 -1.13
N CYS A 167 29.29 12.36 -1.97
CA CYS A 167 29.17 13.76 -2.39
C CYS A 167 28.03 13.98 -3.42
N ASN A 168 26.87 13.35 -3.24
CA ASN A 168 25.74 13.52 -4.15
C ASN A 168 24.77 14.60 -3.62
N PRO A 169 24.65 15.78 -4.26
CA PRO A 169 23.77 16.87 -3.82
C PRO A 169 22.26 16.58 -3.99
N ARG A 170 21.87 15.36 -4.39
CA ARG A 170 20.47 14.91 -4.53
C ARG A 170 20.21 13.60 -3.77
N ASN A 171 20.61 13.53 -2.51
CA ASN A 171 20.32 12.35 -1.68
C ASN A 171 18.80 12.25 -1.42
N GLN A 172 18.13 11.31 -2.10
CA GLN A 172 16.69 11.05 -1.92
C GLN A 172 16.34 10.78 -0.45
N GLY A 173 17.24 10.13 0.30
CA GLY A 173 17.10 9.89 1.74
C GLY A 173 17.03 11.18 2.58
N GLU A 174 17.79 12.22 2.20
CA GLU A 174 17.71 13.54 2.85
C GLU A 174 16.40 14.25 2.54
N ARG A 175 15.95 14.16 1.28
CA ARG A 175 14.69 14.77 0.84
C ARG A 175 13.49 14.17 1.57
N ILE A 176 13.38 12.85 1.65
CA ILE A 176 12.25 12.19 2.34
C ILE A 176 12.26 12.49 3.85
N MET A 177 13.44 12.58 4.48
CA MET A 177 13.56 13.00 5.89
C MET A 177 13.11 14.43 6.11
N LEU A 178 13.45 15.33 5.20
CA LEU A 178 13.01 16.72 5.27
C LEU A 178 11.49 16.82 5.14
N ILE A 179 10.88 16.06 4.22
CA ILE A 179 9.42 16.00 4.06
C ILE A 179 8.78 15.53 5.37
N MET A 180 9.26 14.43 5.95
CA MET A 180 8.73 13.91 7.21
C MET A 180 8.85 14.91 8.37
N ARG A 181 10.00 15.59 8.47
CA ARG A 181 10.20 16.65 9.48
C ARG A 181 9.25 17.82 9.27
N ASN A 182 9.03 18.25 8.03
CA ASN A 182 8.13 19.36 7.72
C ASN A 182 6.68 18.99 8.06
N ASN A 183 6.25 17.77 7.75
CA ASN A 183 4.91 17.29 8.10
C ASN A 183 4.70 17.25 9.62
N TYR A 184 5.70 16.79 10.38
CA TYR A 184 5.65 16.85 11.85
C TYR A 184 5.61 18.29 12.38
N ASN A 185 6.47 19.17 11.86
CA ASN A 185 6.49 20.58 12.28
C ASN A 185 5.16 21.27 11.97
N HIS A 186 4.52 20.93 10.84
CA HIS A 186 3.20 21.45 10.50
C HIS A 186 2.17 21.07 11.58
N LEU A 187 2.18 19.82 12.02
CA LEU A 187 1.30 19.31 13.07
C LEU A 187 1.60 19.90 14.46
N ASP A 188 2.86 20.16 14.78
CA ASP A 188 3.28 20.60 16.12
C ASP A 188 3.20 22.12 16.30
N CYS A 189 3.50 22.89 15.24
CA CYS A 189 3.65 24.34 15.34
C CYS A 189 2.42 25.14 14.90
N PHE A 190 1.50 24.57 14.14
CA PHE A 190 0.36 25.31 13.59
C PHE A 190 -0.97 24.80 14.16
N PRO A 191 -1.87 25.70 14.59
CA PRO A 191 -3.22 25.31 14.93
C PRO A 191 -4.01 25.03 13.67
N LEU A 192 -4.73 23.91 13.66
CA LEU A 192 -5.40 23.35 12.51
C LEU A 192 -6.88 23.11 12.82
N THR A 193 -7.73 23.06 11.79
CA THR A 193 -9.10 22.58 11.98
C THR A 193 -9.08 21.08 12.28
N TRP A 194 -10.14 20.53 12.86
CA TRP A 194 -10.22 19.09 13.16
C TRP A 194 -9.92 18.21 11.94
N ARG A 195 -10.46 18.63 10.79
CA ARG A 195 -10.27 17.97 9.51
C ARG A 195 -8.82 18.01 9.06
N ASP A 196 -8.17 19.17 9.19
CA ASP A 196 -6.78 19.34 8.77
C ASP A 196 -5.82 18.60 9.71
N ILE A 197 -6.15 18.44 10.99
CA ILE A 197 -5.38 17.59 11.92
C ILE A 197 -5.37 16.13 11.47
N ILE A 198 -6.53 15.59 11.10
CA ILE A 198 -6.61 14.21 10.61
C ILE A 198 -5.73 14.03 9.37
N THR A 199 -5.81 14.95 8.41
CA THR A 199 -4.96 14.91 7.21
C THR A 199 -3.48 15.09 7.54
N ALA A 200 -3.12 16.03 8.40
CA ALA A 200 -1.73 16.26 8.79
C ALA A 200 -1.11 15.07 9.53
N VAL A 201 -1.90 14.37 10.36
CA VAL A 201 -1.46 13.13 11.01
C VAL A 201 -1.24 12.03 9.96
N ALA A 202 -2.18 11.84 9.04
CA ALA A 202 -2.03 10.86 7.95
C ALA A 202 -0.80 11.17 7.06
N GLU A 203 -0.58 12.42 6.69
CA GLU A 203 0.58 12.86 5.91
C GLU A 203 1.91 12.64 6.65
N PHE A 204 1.94 12.91 7.96
CA PHE A 204 3.09 12.60 8.80
C PHE A 204 3.35 11.08 8.82
N GLN A 205 2.33 10.26 9.08
CA GLN A 205 2.45 8.80 9.09
C GLN A 205 2.96 8.25 7.76
N CYS A 206 2.40 8.71 6.63
CA CYS A 206 2.84 8.35 5.29
C CYS A 206 4.31 8.70 5.06
N SER A 207 4.73 9.91 5.44
CA SER A 207 6.12 10.35 5.30
C SER A 207 7.09 9.56 6.21
N VAL A 208 6.64 9.10 7.38
CA VAL A 208 7.43 8.18 8.21
C VAL A 208 7.57 6.82 7.54
N MET A 209 6.48 6.25 7.04
CA MET A 209 6.51 4.96 6.34
C MET A 209 7.42 5.00 5.12
N GLU A 210 7.40 6.11 4.37
CA GLU A 210 8.33 6.41 3.28
C GLU A 210 9.79 6.33 3.73
N CYS A 211 10.15 7.07 4.79
CA CYS A 211 11.50 7.04 5.35
C CYS A 211 11.91 5.64 5.80
N PHE A 212 11.02 4.95 6.53
CA PHE A 212 11.27 3.61 7.05
C PHE A 212 11.53 2.62 5.91
N ALA A 213 10.67 2.61 4.90
CA ALA A 213 10.80 1.74 3.74
C ALA A 213 12.09 2.00 2.98
N TYR A 214 12.39 3.28 2.69
CA TYR A 214 13.59 3.65 1.96
C TYR A 214 14.88 3.22 2.68
N PHE A 215 14.99 3.50 3.99
CA PHE A 215 16.21 3.15 4.74
C PHE A 215 16.36 1.64 4.90
N ASN A 216 15.30 0.92 5.26
CA ASN A 216 15.36 -0.54 5.36
C ASN A 216 15.67 -1.19 4.01
N TYR A 217 15.11 -0.68 2.91
CA TYR A 217 15.43 -1.19 1.59
C TYR A 217 16.93 -1.06 1.29
N HIS A 218 17.51 0.13 1.48
CA HIS A 218 18.92 0.35 1.18
C HIS A 218 19.88 -0.38 2.12
N GLN A 219 19.47 -0.66 3.36
CA GLN A 219 20.33 -1.29 4.37
C GLN A 219 20.21 -2.81 4.41
N MET A 220 19.01 -3.35 4.16
CA MET A 220 18.72 -4.78 4.39
C MET A 220 18.42 -5.51 3.08
N ILE A 221 17.63 -4.90 2.20
CA ILE A 221 17.13 -5.57 0.98
C ILE A 221 18.14 -5.44 -0.16
N LEU A 222 18.59 -4.22 -0.45
CA LEU A 222 19.47 -3.94 -1.59
C LEU A 222 20.78 -4.73 -1.54
N PRO A 223 21.48 -4.87 -0.39
CA PRO A 223 22.68 -5.71 -0.32
C PRO A 223 22.39 -7.17 -0.67
N SER A 224 21.26 -7.71 -0.21
CA SER A 224 20.81 -9.08 -0.48
C SER A 224 20.41 -9.29 -1.94
N VAL A 225 19.86 -8.26 -2.58
CA VAL A 225 19.56 -8.24 -4.02
C VAL A 225 20.85 -8.21 -4.85
N GLN A 226 21.84 -7.41 -4.46
CA GLN A 226 23.09 -7.25 -5.19
C GLN A 226 24.03 -8.45 -5.04
N THR A 227 24.10 -9.02 -3.84
CA THR A 227 24.98 -10.14 -3.50
C THR A 227 24.19 -11.22 -2.76
N PRO A 228 23.34 -11.98 -3.48
CA PRO A 228 22.53 -13.03 -2.86
C PRO A 228 23.43 -14.14 -2.33
N ALA A 229 23.23 -14.53 -1.06
CA ALA A 229 23.95 -15.61 -0.41
C ALA A 229 22.99 -16.74 -0.02
N PHE A 230 23.38 -17.99 -0.27
CA PHE A 230 22.62 -19.17 0.15
C PHE A 230 23.15 -19.72 1.49
N PRO A 231 22.28 -20.15 2.43
CA PRO A 231 20.82 -20.17 2.36
C PRO A 231 20.23 -18.75 2.35
N TYR A 232 19.16 -18.56 1.56
CA TYR A 232 18.48 -17.27 1.50
C TYR A 232 17.82 -16.95 2.85
N PRO A 233 17.76 -15.67 3.25
CA PRO A 233 17.11 -15.27 4.48
C PRO A 233 15.64 -15.68 4.49
N GLU A 234 15.14 -16.03 5.68
CA GLU A 234 13.71 -16.18 5.91
C GLU A 234 12.99 -14.86 5.58
N TYR A 235 11.71 -14.96 5.20
CA TYR A 235 10.96 -13.76 4.88
C TYR A 235 10.79 -12.87 6.11
N ASN A 236 10.82 -11.56 5.90
CA ASN A 236 10.54 -10.60 6.96
C ASN A 236 9.03 -10.32 7.04
N PRO A 237 8.33 -10.69 8.13
CA PRO A 237 6.89 -10.47 8.24
C PRO A 237 6.51 -9.00 8.44
N TYR A 238 7.46 -8.13 8.82
CA TYR A 238 7.23 -6.70 9.04
C TYR A 238 7.14 -5.91 7.74
N TRP A 239 7.63 -6.46 6.63
CA TRP A 239 7.64 -5.78 5.34
C TRP A 239 6.38 -6.07 4.53
N LEU A 240 5.91 -5.03 3.85
CA LEU A 240 4.83 -5.14 2.90
C LEU A 240 5.28 -6.02 1.74
N VAL A 241 4.41 -6.95 1.35
CA VAL A 241 4.68 -7.86 0.23
C VAL A 241 4.79 -7.08 -1.10
N ALA A 242 5.23 -7.72 -2.17
CA ALA A 242 5.10 -7.18 -3.52
C ALA A 242 4.28 -8.12 -4.41
N PHE A 243 3.30 -7.58 -5.13
CA PHE A 243 2.70 -8.27 -6.26
C PHE A 243 3.57 -8.11 -7.50
N THR A 244 3.79 -9.17 -8.26
CA THR A 244 4.49 -9.07 -9.54
C THR A 244 3.99 -10.14 -10.51
N CYS A 245 4.03 -9.84 -11.81
CA CYS A 245 3.85 -10.82 -12.87
C CYS A 245 5.19 -11.29 -13.47
N ASP A 246 6.30 -10.71 -13.01
CA ASP A 246 7.66 -10.99 -13.49
C ASP A 246 8.32 -12.03 -12.56
N PRO A 247 8.58 -13.26 -13.05
CA PRO A 247 9.24 -14.29 -12.25
C PRO A 247 10.66 -13.91 -11.83
N GLY A 248 11.39 -13.12 -12.63
CA GLY A 248 12.75 -12.69 -12.28
C GLY A 248 12.74 -11.67 -11.12
N VAL A 249 11.75 -10.77 -11.10
CA VAL A 249 11.51 -9.90 -9.93
C VAL A 249 11.16 -10.75 -8.70
N THR A 250 10.31 -11.76 -8.88
CA THR A 250 9.92 -12.68 -7.79
C THR A 250 11.14 -13.36 -7.20
N GLU A 251 12.04 -13.85 -8.05
CA GLU A 251 13.26 -14.55 -7.63
C GLU A 251 14.20 -13.61 -6.88
N THR A 252 14.37 -12.40 -7.39
CA THR A 252 15.19 -11.35 -6.76
C THR A 252 14.68 -11.02 -5.35
N LEU A 253 13.37 -10.81 -5.20
CA LEU A 253 12.76 -10.46 -3.91
C LEU A 253 12.78 -11.65 -2.93
N PHE A 254 12.48 -12.85 -3.41
CA PHE A 254 12.53 -14.08 -2.63
C PHE A 254 13.94 -14.30 -2.04
N ARG A 255 14.98 -14.14 -2.86
CA ARG A 255 16.39 -14.24 -2.44
C ARG A 255 16.78 -13.21 -1.39
N ALA A 256 16.09 -12.07 -1.36
CA ALA A 256 16.31 -11.00 -0.39
C ALA A 256 15.46 -11.15 0.88
N GLY A 257 14.69 -12.22 1.04
CA GLY A 257 13.80 -12.41 2.20
C GLY A 257 12.61 -11.45 2.19
N VAL A 258 12.28 -10.87 1.03
CA VAL A 258 11.08 -10.06 0.86
C VAL A 258 9.93 -11.02 0.56
N PRO A 259 8.83 -10.99 1.33
CA PRO A 259 7.65 -11.76 0.97
C PRO A 259 7.13 -11.31 -0.41
N VAL A 260 6.78 -12.26 -1.27
CA VAL A 260 6.41 -11.96 -2.67
C VAL A 260 5.24 -12.80 -3.16
N TRP A 261 4.38 -12.18 -3.98
CA TRP A 261 3.23 -12.81 -4.60
C TRP A 261 3.34 -12.74 -6.13
N LEU A 262 3.62 -13.89 -6.72
CA LEU A 262 3.69 -14.04 -8.17
C LEU A 262 2.28 -14.27 -8.73
N ILE A 263 1.84 -13.35 -9.57
CA ILE A 263 0.61 -13.41 -10.33
C ILE A 263 0.92 -14.02 -11.69
N ARG A 264 0.17 -15.04 -12.06
CA ARG A 264 0.41 -15.79 -13.29
C ARG A 264 -0.90 -16.33 -13.84
N HIS A 265 -0.93 -16.58 -15.14
CA HIS A 265 -2.07 -17.22 -15.76
C HIS A 265 -2.16 -18.68 -15.31
N LYS A 266 -3.37 -19.22 -15.18
CA LYS A 266 -3.54 -20.63 -14.79
C LYS A 266 -2.80 -21.58 -15.73
N ASP A 267 -2.79 -21.27 -17.02
CA ASP A 267 -2.15 -22.11 -18.05
C ASP A 267 -0.62 -22.16 -17.96
N THR A 268 0.01 -21.21 -17.25
CA THR A 268 1.46 -21.28 -17.00
C THR A 268 1.80 -22.22 -15.85
N MET A 269 0.80 -22.84 -15.19
CA MET A 269 1.03 -23.82 -14.13
C MET A 269 1.35 -25.16 -14.78
N THR A 270 2.54 -25.68 -14.53
CA THR A 270 2.97 -26.97 -15.07
C THR A 270 2.90 -28.04 -13.98
N ALA A 271 3.02 -29.32 -14.38
CA ALA A 271 3.15 -30.43 -13.43
C ALA A 271 4.38 -30.30 -12.49
N ASN A 272 5.34 -29.44 -12.83
CA ASN A 272 6.53 -29.18 -12.02
C ASN A 272 6.34 -28.09 -10.96
N THR A 273 5.18 -27.41 -10.96
CA THR A 273 4.83 -26.39 -9.97
C THR A 273 4.19 -27.03 -8.76
N SER A 274 4.88 -27.00 -7.61
CA SER A 274 4.34 -27.47 -6.34
C SER A 274 3.44 -26.39 -5.74
N LEU A 275 2.15 -26.67 -5.53
CA LEU A 275 1.29 -25.82 -4.71
C LEU A 275 0.82 -26.60 -3.48
N LEU A 276 1.09 -26.10 -2.29
CA LEU A 276 0.86 -26.83 -1.05
C LEU A 276 -0.50 -26.54 -0.43
N ALA A 277 -0.84 -25.26 -0.24
CA ALA A 277 -2.08 -24.87 0.44
C ALA A 277 -2.86 -23.81 -0.33
N THR A 278 -4.15 -24.07 -0.58
CA THR A 278 -5.07 -23.02 -1.05
C THR A 278 -5.46 -22.11 0.11
N VAL A 279 -5.42 -20.81 -0.10
CA VAL A 279 -5.83 -19.80 0.90
C VAL A 279 -6.89 -18.86 0.34
N VAL A 280 -7.75 -18.38 1.21
CA VAL A 280 -8.67 -17.27 0.90
C VAL A 280 -7.86 -15.97 0.99
N PRO A 281 -7.89 -15.10 -0.04
CA PRO A 281 -7.23 -13.80 0.04
C PRO A 281 -7.77 -12.99 1.23
N ARG A 282 -6.88 -12.46 2.06
CA ARG A 282 -7.26 -11.59 3.18
C ARG A 282 -7.61 -10.19 2.65
N GLU A 283 -8.72 -9.65 3.12
CA GLU A 283 -9.11 -8.27 2.81
C GLU A 283 -8.18 -7.27 3.52
N PRO A 284 -7.80 -6.16 2.85
CA PRO A 284 -6.99 -5.12 3.45
C PRO A 284 -7.79 -4.34 4.49
N GLU A 285 -7.15 -3.95 5.59
CA GLU A 285 -7.74 -3.12 6.64
C GLU A 285 -7.62 -1.63 6.28
N VAL A 286 -8.48 -1.18 5.36
CA VAL A 286 -8.53 0.23 4.93
C VAL A 286 -9.83 0.90 5.35
N VAL A 287 -9.77 2.18 5.70
CA VAL A 287 -10.96 2.97 6.01
C VAL A 287 -11.57 3.48 4.71
N LEU A 288 -12.85 3.17 4.47
CA LEU A 288 -13.60 3.65 3.29
C LEU A 288 -14.65 4.70 3.63
N ALA A 289 -14.95 4.87 4.91
CA ALA A 289 -15.94 5.84 5.36
C ALA A 289 -15.52 7.25 4.96
N MET A 290 -16.47 8.05 4.49
CA MET A 290 -16.23 9.47 4.24
C MET A 290 -16.12 10.21 5.57
N PHE A 291 -15.32 11.28 5.58
CA PHE A 291 -15.23 12.16 6.73
C PHE A 291 -16.62 12.72 7.10
N THR A 292 -16.94 12.64 8.39
CA THR A 292 -18.17 13.17 8.98
C THR A 292 -17.79 14.24 10.00
N ASP A 293 -18.45 15.39 9.94
CA ASP A 293 -18.23 16.46 10.91
C ASP A 293 -18.66 15.98 12.31
N PRO A 294 -17.77 15.95 13.31
CA PRO A 294 -18.08 15.38 14.62
C PRO A 294 -19.04 16.23 15.44
N ILE A 295 -19.22 17.52 15.09
CA ILE A 295 -20.14 18.43 15.79
C ILE A 295 -21.50 18.41 15.10
N LYS A 296 -21.49 18.48 13.76
CA LYS A 296 -22.73 18.63 12.97
C LYS A 296 -23.33 17.29 12.53
N HIS A 297 -22.60 16.19 12.69
CA HIS A 297 -23.01 14.82 12.38
C HIS A 297 -23.47 14.60 10.93
N PHE A 298 -23.02 15.42 9.98
CA PHE A 298 -23.26 15.21 8.55
C PHE A 298 -21.97 14.90 7.79
N ALA A 299 -22.09 14.11 6.72
CA ALA A 299 -20.99 13.76 5.85
C ALA A 299 -20.42 15.01 5.16
N ARG A 300 -19.11 15.23 5.31
CA ARG A 300 -18.37 16.34 4.70
C ARG A 300 -17.14 15.77 4.01
N PRO A 301 -17.30 15.06 2.88
CA PRO A 301 -16.19 14.35 2.21
C PRO A 301 -15.06 15.30 1.80
N PHE A 302 -13.83 14.79 1.76
CA PHE A 302 -12.65 15.54 1.29
C PHE A 302 -12.80 15.94 -0.18
N PRO A 303 -12.25 17.08 -0.62
CA PRO A 303 -12.24 17.39 -2.03
C PRO A 303 -11.49 16.30 -2.78
N VAL A 304 -11.92 15.98 -4.00
CA VAL A 304 -11.20 15.07 -4.91
C VAL A 304 -10.15 15.93 -5.61
N PRO A 305 -8.84 15.79 -5.32
CA PRO A 305 -7.81 16.65 -5.93
C PRO A 305 -7.62 16.36 -7.42
N GLN A 306 -7.98 15.15 -7.88
CA GLN A 306 -7.87 14.73 -9.27
C GLN A 306 -8.88 13.61 -9.58
N ALA A 307 -9.75 13.83 -10.57
CA ALA A 307 -10.47 12.75 -11.24
C ALA A 307 -9.58 12.27 -12.39
N GLY A 308 -9.09 11.04 -12.33
CA GLY A 308 -8.21 10.50 -13.37
C GLY A 308 -8.92 10.47 -14.72
N SER A 309 -8.31 11.06 -15.75
CA SER A 309 -8.57 10.64 -17.14
C SER A 309 -7.85 9.31 -17.35
N ASP A 310 -8.51 8.36 -18.02
CA ASP A 310 -7.98 7.04 -18.34
C ASP A 310 -6.53 7.09 -18.85
N GLY A 311 -5.58 6.64 -18.01
CA GLY A 311 -4.23 6.28 -18.46
C GLY A 311 -3.04 6.90 -17.73
N ASP A 312 -3.21 7.81 -16.76
CA ASP A 312 -2.08 8.51 -16.11
C ASP A 312 -2.00 8.22 -14.59
N TRP A 313 -1.96 6.93 -14.23
CA TRP A 313 -1.93 6.47 -12.81
C TRP A 313 -0.53 6.49 -12.17
N GLN A 314 0.45 7.18 -12.75
CA GLN A 314 1.80 7.30 -12.17
C GLN A 314 2.05 8.65 -11.48
N VAL A 315 1.06 9.13 -10.72
CA VAL A 315 1.27 10.23 -9.79
C VAL A 315 1.29 9.63 -8.39
N THR A 316 2.49 9.43 -7.83
CA THR A 316 2.68 9.15 -6.40
C THR A 316 1.94 10.24 -5.60
N PRO A 317 1.17 9.91 -4.54
CA PRO A 317 0.50 10.91 -3.70
C PRO A 317 1.43 12.03 -3.21
N THR A 318 2.72 11.73 -3.08
CA THR A 318 3.79 12.69 -2.76
C THR A 318 3.91 13.85 -3.75
N ASN A 319 3.56 13.66 -5.03
CA ASN A 319 3.59 14.72 -6.05
C ASN A 319 2.36 15.64 -5.98
N ALA A 320 1.22 15.14 -5.48
CA ALA A 320 0.03 15.96 -5.25
C ALA A 320 0.23 16.90 -4.03
N ALA A 321 0.89 16.41 -2.97
CA ALA A 321 1.24 17.23 -1.81
C ALA A 321 2.24 18.36 -2.14
N GLY A 322 3.08 18.18 -3.18
CA GLY A 322 4.06 19.17 -3.62
C GLY A 322 3.50 20.36 -4.42
N THR A 323 2.21 20.36 -4.78
CA THR A 323 1.59 21.43 -5.59
C THR A 323 0.58 22.29 -4.84
N SER A 324 0.24 21.98 -3.58
CA SER A 324 -0.59 22.85 -2.74
C SER A 324 0.25 23.97 -2.09
N THR A 325 0.83 24.85 -2.91
CA THR A 325 1.22 26.17 -2.42
C THR A 325 0.00 27.08 -2.57
N ALA A 326 -0.76 27.24 -1.48
CA ALA A 326 -1.76 28.29 -1.41
C ALA A 326 -1.05 29.66 -1.36
N GLY A 327 -0.92 30.31 -2.52
CA GLY A 327 -0.57 31.73 -2.60
C GLY A 327 -1.85 32.59 -2.52
N PRO A 328 -1.83 33.76 -1.84
CA PRO A 328 -2.97 34.67 -1.82
C PRO A 328 -3.27 35.23 -3.22
N LEU A 329 -4.56 35.34 -3.55
CA LEU A 329 -5.04 36.12 -4.70
C LEU A 329 -4.47 37.54 -4.67
N MET A 330 -3.73 37.94 -5.71
CA MET A 330 -3.84 39.25 -6.36
C MET A 330 -3.33 39.14 -7.80
N ALA A 331 -4.13 39.62 -8.76
CA ALA A 331 -3.84 39.61 -10.19
C ALA A 331 -2.95 40.78 -10.63
N GLY A 332 -2.09 40.56 -11.64
CA GLY A 332 -1.34 41.60 -12.38
C GLY A 332 -0.28 41.00 -13.34
N PRO A 333 0.04 41.61 -14.51
CA PRO A 333 0.22 40.85 -15.75
C PRO A 333 1.66 40.50 -16.17
N SER A 334 1.75 39.32 -16.80
CA SER A 334 2.56 38.90 -17.96
C SER A 334 3.90 39.59 -18.29
N SER A 335 4.95 38.76 -18.40
CA SER A 335 6.00 38.90 -19.42
C SER A 335 6.73 37.57 -19.67
N ALA A 336 6.92 37.27 -20.96
CA ALA A 336 7.40 36.01 -21.55
C ALA A 336 8.92 35.77 -21.47
N GLY A 337 9.37 34.52 -21.70
CA GLY A 337 10.77 34.22 -22.04
C GLY A 337 11.25 32.77 -21.92
N THR A 338 10.90 31.94 -22.92
CA THR A 338 11.63 30.82 -23.55
C THR A 338 12.74 30.04 -22.81
N GLN A 339 12.61 28.70 -22.70
CA GLN A 339 13.55 27.65 -23.21
C GLN A 339 13.29 26.27 -22.55
N SER A 340 12.68 25.29 -23.24
CA SER A 340 12.77 23.85 -22.85
C SER A 340 12.37 22.83 -23.95
N ALA A 341 12.51 23.17 -25.24
CA ALA A 341 12.03 22.30 -26.33
C ALA A 341 12.91 21.07 -26.62
N LEU A 342 14.14 20.98 -26.11
CA LEU A 342 15.08 19.91 -26.46
C LEU A 342 14.97 18.63 -25.59
N ASN A 343 14.27 18.69 -24.45
CA ASN A 343 14.24 17.58 -23.48
C ASN A 343 13.05 16.62 -23.66
N TYR A 344 12.08 16.96 -24.52
CA TYR A 344 10.87 16.17 -24.71
C TYR A 344 11.04 14.97 -25.67
N GLN A 345 11.94 15.05 -26.65
CA GLN A 345 12.12 13.97 -27.63
C GLN A 345 12.91 12.77 -27.07
N ALA A 346 13.82 12.97 -26.12
CA ALA A 346 14.58 11.88 -25.49
C ALA A 346 13.69 10.98 -24.62
N LYS A 347 12.69 11.54 -23.92
CA LYS A 347 11.74 10.78 -23.09
C LYS A 347 10.79 9.89 -23.90
N ARG A 348 10.47 10.24 -25.15
CA ARG A 348 9.58 9.43 -26.00
C ARG A 348 10.24 8.14 -26.51
N LYS A 349 11.56 8.14 -26.74
CA LYS A 349 12.27 6.94 -27.23
C LYS A 349 12.49 5.87 -26.16
N GLN A 350 12.57 6.22 -24.88
CA GLN A 350 12.68 5.24 -23.79
C GLN A 350 11.35 4.56 -23.41
N ARG A 351 10.19 5.17 -23.72
CA ARG A 351 8.86 4.56 -23.50
C ARG A 351 8.53 3.40 -24.43
N ALA A 352 9.22 3.26 -25.56
CA ALA A 352 8.92 2.21 -26.55
C ALA A 352 9.47 0.82 -26.18
N ASN A 353 10.37 0.73 -25.17
CA ASN A 353 11.03 -0.53 -24.77
C ASN A 353 10.53 -1.09 -23.43
N GLN A 354 9.44 -0.56 -22.88
CA GLN A 354 8.83 -1.10 -21.67
C GLN A 354 7.82 -2.20 -22.04
N THR A 355 8.05 -3.41 -21.54
CA THR A 355 7.07 -4.50 -21.56
C THR A 355 5.77 -3.99 -20.93
N ALA A 356 4.64 -4.16 -21.63
CA ALA A 356 3.36 -3.60 -21.21
C ALA A 356 3.00 -4.02 -19.76
N PRO A 357 2.50 -3.10 -18.92
CA PRO A 357 2.03 -3.46 -17.59
C PRO A 357 0.89 -4.48 -17.69
N CYS A 358 0.92 -5.49 -16.83
CA CYS A 358 -0.11 -6.53 -16.79
C CYS A 358 -1.43 -5.89 -16.35
N LYS A 359 -2.37 -5.69 -17.28
CA LYS A 359 -3.71 -5.19 -16.97
C LYS A 359 -4.44 -6.22 -16.12
N PHE A 360 -4.89 -5.83 -14.93
CA PHE A 360 -5.58 -6.70 -13.99
C PHE A 360 -7.06 -6.37 -14.09
N ASN A 361 -7.83 -7.10 -14.89
CA ASN A 361 -9.28 -6.91 -14.93
C ASN A 361 -9.90 -7.95 -14.02
N VAL A 362 -10.54 -7.52 -12.93
CA VAL A 362 -11.42 -8.37 -12.12
C VAL A 362 -12.85 -8.08 -12.60
N ILE A 363 -13.55 -9.11 -13.08
CA ILE A 363 -14.98 -9.04 -13.40
C ILE A 363 -15.78 -9.13 -12.10
#